data_AF-A0A7W6CM03-F1
#
_entry.id   AF-A0A7W6CM03-F1
#
_cell.length_a   1.000
_cell.length_b   1.000
_cell.length_c   1.000
_cell.angle_alpha   90.00
_cell.angle_beta   90.00
_cell.angle_gamma   90.00
#
_symmetry.space_group_name_H-M   'P 1'
#
loop_
_entity.id
_entity.type
_entity.pdbx_description
1 polymer ?
#
loop_
_entity_poly.entity_id
_entity_poly.type
_entity_poly.pdbx_seq_one_letter_code
_entity_poly.pdbx_strand_id
1 'polypeptide(L)'
;MGTVLLKERTRSTPAPRKLASRIRKDLVLKPVETPRSELPLGRILDGDCIEAMRSIPTASVDMVFADPPYNLQLGGDLARPDGSHVDAVTNDWDKFDSFGTYDRFTRAWLAEARRVLKPNGSLWVIGSYHNIFRVGAILQDMGFWILNDIVWRKSNPMPNFKGTRFTNAHETLIWCSMGEEAKYTFNYRAMKTLNDELQMRSDWVLPICNGGERLKKGGAKVHPTQKPESLLYRVMLATTNKGDVVLDPFFGTGTTGAVAKRLGREWIGCERESNYREAAMERIEMALPLDESAISTMKSKRAAPKVPFGTLIETGWIKPGTVLTGKKGRNRPAFTATVRADGSLVSGKTEGSIHSCGAQLQGAPSCNGWTFWNIEHEGQVKPLDAIRQLYLLANED
;
A
#
# COMPACT_ATOMS: atom_id res chain seq x y z
N MET A 1 -60.28 -36.45 38.05
CA MET A 1 -61.06 -35.99 36.88
C MET A 1 -60.08 -35.34 35.92
N GLY A 2 -59.85 -35.96 34.76
CA GLY A 2 -58.94 -35.41 33.75
C GLY A 2 -59.67 -34.45 32.82
N THR A 3 -58.92 -33.52 32.23
CA THR A 3 -59.27 -32.92 30.94
C THR A 3 -57.99 -32.52 30.19
N VAL A 4 -57.94 -32.96 28.94
CA VAL A 4 -56.95 -32.66 27.90
C VAL A 4 -57.13 -31.22 27.42
N LEU A 5 -56.04 -30.50 27.15
CA LEU A 5 -56.06 -29.23 26.41
C LEU A 5 -55.19 -29.33 25.15
N LEU A 6 -55.87 -29.20 24.01
CA LEU A 6 -55.36 -29.23 22.65
C LEU A 6 -54.49 -28.00 22.33
N LYS A 7 -53.45 -28.23 21.54
CA LYS A 7 -52.59 -27.23 20.89
C LYS A 7 -53.34 -26.49 19.78
N GLU A 8 -53.32 -25.16 19.81
CA GLU A 8 -53.47 -24.33 18.62
C GLU A 8 -52.10 -23.78 18.17
N ARG A 9 -51.80 -23.93 16.88
CA ARG A 9 -50.64 -23.37 16.18
C ARG A 9 -51.06 -22.07 15.49
N THR A 10 -50.54 -20.94 15.92
CA THR A 10 -50.55 -19.70 15.13
C THR A 10 -49.27 -19.58 14.31
N ARG A 11 -49.41 -19.47 12.99
CA ARG A 11 -48.33 -19.24 12.01
C ARG A 11 -47.69 -17.87 12.23
N SER A 12 -46.35 -17.80 12.29
CA SER A 12 -45.61 -16.54 12.27
C SER A 12 -45.40 -16.05 10.83
N THR A 13 -45.80 -14.81 10.54
CA THR A 13 -45.36 -14.05 9.37
C THR A 13 -43.97 -13.44 9.64
N PRO A 14 -43.02 -13.45 8.68
CA PRO A 14 -41.70 -12.83 8.89
C PRO A 14 -41.78 -11.30 8.77
N ALA A 15 -41.13 -10.60 9.71
CA ALA A 15 -41.07 -9.14 9.82
C ALA A 15 -40.20 -8.45 8.73
N PRO A 16 -40.44 -7.15 8.41
CA PRO A 16 -39.97 -6.45 7.21
C PRO A 16 -38.53 -5.89 7.29
N ARG A 17 -37.60 -6.60 7.93
CA ARG A 17 -36.21 -6.09 8.16
C ARG A 17 -35.31 -6.09 6.93
N LYS A 18 -35.61 -6.87 5.88
CA LYS A 18 -34.71 -7.05 4.72
C LYS A 18 -34.81 -5.97 3.62
N LEU A 19 -35.89 -5.19 3.59
CA LEU A 19 -36.07 -4.15 2.56
C LEU A 19 -35.38 -2.83 2.95
N ALA A 20 -35.42 -2.45 4.22
CA ALA A 20 -34.78 -1.23 4.73
C ALA A 20 -33.24 -1.28 4.67
N SER A 21 -32.62 -2.46 4.75
CA SER A 21 -31.16 -2.61 4.59
C SER A 21 -30.68 -2.47 3.15
N ARG A 22 -31.59 -2.65 2.17
CA ARG A 22 -31.28 -2.52 0.74
C ARG A 22 -31.31 -1.03 0.33
N ILE A 23 -32.31 -0.29 0.80
CA ILE A 23 -32.47 1.14 0.47
C ILE A 23 -31.33 2.02 1.04
N ARG A 24 -30.73 1.65 2.19
CA ARG A 24 -29.58 2.39 2.75
C ARG A 24 -28.25 2.16 2.02
N LYS A 25 -28.11 1.10 1.22
CA LYS A 25 -26.85 0.79 0.50
C LYS A 25 -26.72 1.57 -0.80
N ASP A 26 -27.83 2.00 -1.38
CA ASP A 26 -27.87 2.64 -2.71
C ASP A 26 -27.77 4.17 -2.65
N LEU A 27 -27.67 4.76 -1.45
CA LEU A 27 -27.52 6.20 -1.20
C LEU A 27 -26.15 6.56 -0.59
N VAL A 28 -25.13 5.74 -0.85
CA VAL A 28 -23.74 6.21 -0.68
C VAL A 28 -23.46 7.16 -1.83
N LEU A 29 -23.66 8.46 -1.59
CA LEU A 29 -23.17 9.50 -2.48
C LEU A 29 -21.71 9.18 -2.80
N LYS A 30 -21.40 8.98 -4.09
CA LYS A 30 -20.00 8.86 -4.52
C LYS A 30 -19.26 10.10 -4.00
N PRO A 31 -18.11 9.94 -3.33
CA PRO A 31 -17.32 11.10 -2.92
C PRO A 31 -17.10 11.99 -4.14
N VAL A 32 -17.45 13.27 -4.01
CA VAL A 32 -17.10 14.26 -5.03
C VAL A 32 -15.58 14.36 -5.02
N GLU A 33 -14.93 13.94 -6.11
CA GLU A 33 -13.49 14.05 -6.23
C GLU A 33 -13.11 15.53 -6.31
N THR A 34 -12.16 15.95 -5.46
CA THR A 34 -11.61 17.30 -5.53
C THR A 34 -10.90 17.48 -6.89
N PRO A 35 -11.24 18.50 -7.69
CA PRO A 35 -10.53 18.78 -8.93
C PRO A 35 -9.04 18.99 -8.68
N ARG A 36 -8.19 18.38 -9.52
CA ARG A 36 -6.73 18.53 -9.39
C ARG A 36 -6.25 19.99 -9.43
N SER A 37 -6.98 20.87 -10.12
CA SER A 37 -6.70 22.31 -10.20
C SER A 37 -6.80 23.04 -8.86
N GLU A 38 -7.48 22.48 -7.87
CA GLU A 38 -7.62 23.04 -6.53
C GLU A 38 -6.47 22.64 -5.60
N LEU A 39 -5.62 21.69 -6.02
CA LEU A 39 -4.50 21.21 -5.21
C LEU A 39 -3.22 22.02 -5.49
N PRO A 40 -2.42 22.32 -4.45
CA PRO A 40 -1.14 23.00 -4.59
C PRO A 40 -0.05 22.04 -5.09
N LEU A 41 -0.29 21.37 -6.22
CA LEU A 41 0.63 20.37 -6.78
C LEU A 41 1.98 21.01 -7.14
N GLY A 42 3.06 20.31 -6.83
CA GLY A 42 4.43 20.76 -7.09
C GLY A 42 4.86 21.95 -6.23
N ARG A 43 4.17 22.21 -5.11
CA ARG A 43 4.45 23.35 -4.24
C ARG A 43 4.88 22.90 -2.84
N ILE A 44 5.72 23.74 -2.24
CA ILE A 44 6.01 23.71 -0.81
C ILE A 44 5.16 24.78 -0.14
N LEU A 45 4.30 24.35 0.78
CA LEU A 45 3.50 25.22 1.63
C LEU A 45 4.37 25.72 2.79
N ASP A 46 4.48 27.04 2.90
CA ASP A 46 5.22 27.72 3.96
C ASP A 46 4.50 27.60 5.30
N GLY A 47 5.22 27.20 6.34
CA GLY A 47 4.84 27.42 7.73
C GLY A 47 4.69 26.14 8.52
N ASP A 48 3.90 26.21 9.59
CA ASP A 48 3.57 25.04 10.41
C ASP A 48 2.75 24.02 9.59
N CYS A 49 3.10 22.74 9.71
CA CYS A 49 2.50 21.68 8.92
C CYS A 49 0.99 21.50 9.16
N ILE A 50 0.49 21.78 10.38
CA ILE A 50 -0.93 21.65 10.73
C ILE A 50 -1.71 22.74 10.02
N GLU A 51 -1.25 23.99 10.10
CA GLU A 51 -1.89 25.11 9.40
C GLU A 51 -1.78 24.97 7.87
N ALA A 52 -0.62 24.55 7.36
CA ALA A 52 -0.43 24.29 5.93
C ALA A 52 -1.41 23.23 5.42
N MET A 53 -1.56 22.10 6.12
CA MET A 53 -2.50 21.04 5.74
C MET A 53 -3.96 21.49 5.79
N ARG A 54 -4.36 22.43 6.67
CA ARG A 54 -5.73 22.97 6.69
C ARG A 54 -6.14 23.64 5.39
N SER A 55 -5.18 24.17 4.62
CA SER A 55 -5.45 24.73 3.30
C SER A 55 -5.72 23.66 2.22
N ILE A 56 -5.38 22.40 2.49
CA ILE A 56 -5.55 21.29 1.55
C ILE A 56 -6.97 20.71 1.71
N PRO A 57 -7.71 20.50 0.60
CA PRO A 57 -9.03 19.87 0.63
C PRO A 57 -9.03 18.49 1.29
N THR A 58 -10.14 18.13 1.94
CA THR A 58 -10.36 16.82 2.56
C THR A 58 -10.32 15.70 1.51
N ALA A 59 -9.80 14.53 1.87
CA ALA A 59 -9.78 13.32 1.04
C ALA A 59 -9.26 13.56 -0.39
N SER A 60 -8.13 14.25 -0.51
CA SER A 60 -7.57 14.73 -1.78
C SER A 60 -6.19 14.15 -2.12
N VAL A 61 -5.45 13.61 -1.14
CA VAL A 61 -4.13 13.00 -1.36
C VAL A 61 -4.17 11.47 -1.27
N ASP A 62 -3.33 10.79 -2.06
CA ASP A 62 -3.30 9.33 -2.16
C ASP A 62 -2.34 8.69 -1.16
N MET A 63 -1.25 9.39 -0.82
CA MET A 63 -0.29 8.94 0.18
C MET A 63 0.19 10.11 1.03
N VAL A 64 0.37 9.88 2.33
CA VAL A 64 1.13 10.76 3.22
C VAL A 64 2.40 10.04 3.66
N PHE A 65 3.56 10.69 3.52
CA PHE A 65 4.82 10.24 4.13
C PHE A 65 5.26 11.28 5.16
N ALA A 66 5.41 10.89 6.42
CA ALA A 66 5.78 11.78 7.50
C ALA A 66 7.08 11.34 8.19
N ASP A 67 8.06 12.25 8.21
CA ASP A 67 9.29 12.17 9.00
C ASP A 67 9.26 13.25 10.09
N PRO A 68 8.41 13.08 11.13
CA PRO A 68 8.25 14.11 12.16
C PRO A 68 9.55 14.27 12.98
N PRO A 69 9.69 15.36 13.74
CA PRO A 69 10.71 15.47 14.78
C PRO A 69 10.70 14.26 15.73
N TYR A 70 11.88 13.78 16.11
CA TYR A 70 12.05 12.55 16.91
C TYR A 70 12.10 12.81 18.41
N ASN A 71 12.27 14.06 18.84
CA ASN A 71 12.44 14.43 20.24
C ASN A 71 13.60 13.63 20.87
N LEU A 72 14.81 13.78 20.32
CA LEU A 72 15.96 12.93 20.68
C LEU A 72 16.48 13.14 22.13
N GLN A 73 15.96 14.14 22.86
CA GLN A 73 16.28 14.43 24.27
C GLN A 73 17.79 14.36 24.57
N LEU A 74 18.63 14.93 23.68
CA LEU A 74 20.08 14.86 23.79
C LEU A 74 20.56 15.66 25.02
N GLY A 75 21.34 15.01 25.89
CA GLY A 75 21.82 15.57 27.15
C GLY A 75 23.16 16.33 27.10
N GLY A 76 23.72 16.59 25.91
CA GLY A 76 24.98 17.33 25.73
C GLY A 76 25.82 16.87 24.53
N ASP A 77 27.03 17.43 24.42
CA ASP A 77 27.95 17.21 23.30
C ASP A 77 28.49 15.77 23.23
N LEU A 78 28.71 15.30 22.00
CA LEU A 78 29.31 14.00 21.71
C LEU A 78 30.62 14.18 20.94
N ALA A 79 31.70 13.58 21.43
CA ALA A 79 32.99 13.51 20.75
C ALA A 79 33.26 12.10 20.23
N ARG A 80 33.98 12.00 19.12
CA ARG A 80 34.53 10.76 18.56
C ARG A 80 35.81 10.35 19.31
N PRO A 81 36.28 9.09 19.16
CA PRO A 81 37.51 8.63 19.79
C PRO A 81 38.77 9.42 19.37
N ASP A 82 38.76 10.01 18.18
CA ASP A 82 39.83 10.88 17.66
C ASP A 82 39.76 12.33 18.18
N GLY A 83 38.82 12.63 19.09
CA GLY A 83 38.61 13.96 19.65
C GLY A 83 37.75 14.90 18.79
N SER A 84 37.35 14.50 17.58
CA SER A 84 36.50 15.33 16.72
C SER A 84 35.04 15.37 17.22
N HIS A 85 34.37 16.51 17.06
CA HIS A 85 33.00 16.71 17.50
C HIS A 85 31.99 16.05 16.57
N VAL A 86 30.93 15.45 17.14
CA VAL A 86 29.79 14.90 16.40
C VAL A 86 28.72 15.97 16.26
N ASP A 87 28.50 16.40 15.02
CA ASP A 87 27.39 17.24 14.59
C ASP A 87 26.04 16.52 14.81
N ALA A 88 25.47 16.72 16.00
CA ALA A 88 24.22 16.11 16.48
C ALA A 88 23.00 17.00 16.20
N VAL A 89 21.81 16.39 16.15
CA VAL A 89 20.54 17.11 15.94
C VAL A 89 20.19 17.88 17.21
N THR A 90 20.47 19.17 17.25
CA THR A 90 20.21 20.07 18.40
C THR A 90 19.27 21.22 18.05
N ASN A 91 18.66 21.16 16.87
CA ASN A 91 17.74 22.17 16.35
C ASN A 91 16.48 22.31 17.22
N ASP A 92 15.93 23.53 17.28
CA ASP A 92 14.79 23.83 18.16
C ASP A 92 13.49 23.11 17.75
N TRP A 93 13.35 22.75 16.47
CA TRP A 93 12.21 21.95 16.00
C TRP A 93 12.17 20.52 16.55
N ASP A 94 13.27 20.00 17.11
CA ASP A 94 13.33 18.68 17.74
C ASP A 94 13.20 18.72 19.28
N LYS A 95 12.95 19.90 19.86
CA LYS A 95 12.89 20.08 21.32
C LYS A 95 11.44 20.16 21.79
N PHE A 96 11.06 19.27 22.72
CA PHE A 96 9.74 19.26 23.34
C PHE A 96 9.86 19.26 24.87
N ASP A 97 9.03 20.07 25.53
CA ASP A 97 9.04 20.22 26.99
C ASP A 97 8.70 18.92 27.73
N SER A 98 7.85 18.08 27.12
CA SER A 98 7.40 16.83 27.72
C SER A 98 6.87 15.87 26.66
N PHE A 99 6.75 14.59 27.02
CA PHE A 99 6.04 13.61 26.21
C PHE A 99 4.56 13.99 25.97
N GLY A 100 3.90 14.63 26.94
CA GLY A 100 2.53 15.10 26.76
C GLY A 100 2.42 16.22 25.71
N THR A 101 3.43 17.08 25.62
CA THR A 101 3.52 18.11 24.56
C THR A 101 3.76 17.45 23.20
N TYR A 102 4.66 16.47 23.11
CA TYR A 102 4.90 15.69 21.90
C TYR A 102 3.63 14.97 21.43
N ASP A 103 2.89 14.30 22.32
CA ASP A 103 1.67 13.58 21.96
C ASP A 103 0.56 14.51 21.42
N ARG A 104 0.39 15.69 22.03
CA ARG A 104 -0.58 16.69 21.54
C ARG A 104 -0.22 17.16 20.13
N PHE A 105 1.06 17.44 19.90
CA PHE A 105 1.57 17.76 18.58
C PHE A 105 1.33 16.60 17.60
N THR A 106 1.67 15.37 17.98
CA THR A 106 1.46 14.17 17.15
C THR A 106 0.00 13.95 16.76
N ARG A 107 -0.92 14.07 17.72
CA ARG A 107 -2.37 13.96 17.46
C ARG A 107 -2.86 15.07 16.52
N ALA A 108 -2.36 16.29 16.66
CA ALA A 108 -2.80 17.42 15.86
C ALA A 108 -2.43 17.29 14.37
N TRP A 109 -1.16 16.96 14.06
CA TRP A 109 -0.77 16.78 12.66
C TRP A 109 -1.36 15.50 12.06
N LEU A 110 -1.51 14.42 12.84
CA LEU A 110 -2.18 13.20 12.37
C LEU A 110 -3.66 13.43 12.07
N ALA A 111 -4.34 14.31 12.80
CA ALA A 111 -5.74 14.64 12.53
C ALA A 111 -5.90 15.30 11.15
N GLU A 112 -5.04 16.26 10.82
CA GLU A 112 -5.03 16.89 9.50
C GLU A 112 -4.58 15.92 8.41
N ALA A 113 -3.53 15.13 8.64
CA ALA A 113 -3.08 14.11 7.70
C ALA A 113 -4.20 13.10 7.38
N ARG A 114 -4.96 12.66 8.41
CA ARG A 114 -6.13 11.78 8.24
C ARG A 114 -7.24 12.45 7.45
N ARG A 115 -7.49 13.75 7.68
CA ARG A 115 -8.53 14.52 6.97
C ARG A 115 -8.21 14.63 5.48
N VAL A 116 -6.96 14.94 5.11
CA VAL A 116 -6.58 15.15 3.71
C VAL A 116 -6.37 13.82 2.95
N LEU A 117 -6.06 12.73 3.64
CA LEU A 117 -5.87 11.41 3.01
C LEU A 117 -7.19 10.85 2.46
N LYS A 118 -7.17 10.34 1.22
CA LYS A 118 -8.31 9.64 0.61
C LYS A 118 -8.68 8.39 1.42
N PRO A 119 -9.95 7.92 1.37
CA PRO A 119 -10.39 6.71 2.08
C PRO A 119 -9.57 5.45 1.79
N ASN A 120 -8.97 5.35 0.60
CA ASN A 120 -8.11 4.24 0.17
C ASN A 120 -6.62 4.61 0.17
N GLY A 121 -6.25 5.75 0.75
CA GLY A 121 -4.87 6.21 0.80
C GLY A 121 -4.02 5.47 1.82
N SER A 122 -2.70 5.62 1.69
CA SER A 122 -1.71 5.07 2.62
C SER A 122 -1.03 6.17 3.43
N LEU A 123 -0.83 5.94 4.73
CA LEU A 123 0.01 6.77 5.58
C LEU A 123 1.27 6.01 5.95
N TRP A 124 2.42 6.65 5.80
CA TRP A 124 3.71 6.19 6.27
C TRP A 124 4.26 7.17 7.29
N VAL A 125 4.71 6.66 8.44
CA VAL A 125 5.41 7.47 9.44
C VAL A 125 6.71 6.80 9.83
N ILE A 126 7.83 7.53 9.81
CA ILE A 126 9.13 7.02 10.25
C ILE A 126 9.51 7.58 11.62
N GLY A 127 10.22 6.77 12.40
CA GLY A 127 10.76 7.18 13.68
C GLY A 127 11.86 6.28 14.18
N SER A 128 12.44 6.66 15.31
CA SER A 128 13.34 5.82 16.08
C SER A 128 12.67 5.40 17.39
N TYR A 129 13.36 4.63 18.24
CA TYR A 129 12.83 4.22 19.54
C TYR A 129 12.42 5.40 20.45
N HIS A 130 12.90 6.61 20.21
CA HIS A 130 12.56 7.80 21.00
C HIS A 130 11.08 8.21 20.83
N ASN A 131 10.51 8.04 19.63
CA ASN A 131 9.17 8.52 19.31
C ASN A 131 8.22 7.46 18.75
N ILE A 132 8.73 6.45 18.03
CA ILE A 132 7.89 5.62 17.15
C ILE A 132 6.83 4.82 17.90
N PHE A 133 7.08 4.44 19.17
CA PHE A 133 6.10 3.76 20.01
C PHE A 133 4.92 4.66 20.38
N ARG A 134 5.19 5.95 20.63
CA ARG A 134 4.14 6.94 20.94
C ARG A 134 3.29 7.21 19.70
N VAL A 135 3.96 7.43 18.58
CA VAL A 135 3.33 7.62 17.27
C VAL A 135 2.46 6.41 16.91
N GLY A 136 2.99 5.19 17.04
CA GLY A 136 2.26 3.94 16.76
C GLY A 136 1.00 3.77 17.60
N ALA A 137 1.07 4.03 18.91
CA ALA A 137 -0.10 3.98 19.79
C ALA A 137 -1.16 5.00 19.38
N ILE A 138 -0.75 6.25 19.10
CA ILE A 138 -1.66 7.32 18.68
C ILE A 138 -2.32 7.00 17.33
N LEU A 139 -1.59 6.41 16.37
CA LEU A 139 -2.15 5.99 15.08
C LEU A 139 -3.32 5.01 15.28
N GLN A 140 -3.13 4.00 16.13
CA GLN A 140 -4.17 3.01 16.43
C GLN A 140 -5.36 3.65 17.16
N ASP A 141 -5.12 4.50 18.16
CA ASP A 141 -6.17 5.27 18.86
C ASP A 141 -7.03 6.10 17.90
N MET A 142 -6.42 6.63 16.82
CA MET A 142 -7.08 7.46 15.81
C MET A 142 -7.77 6.65 14.70
N GLY A 143 -7.80 5.31 14.82
CA GLY A 143 -8.51 4.42 13.90
C GLY A 143 -7.79 4.17 12.57
N PHE A 144 -6.48 4.46 12.49
CA PHE A 144 -5.66 3.90 11.41
C PHE A 144 -5.47 2.40 11.62
N TRP A 145 -5.40 1.65 10.52
CA TRP A 145 -5.11 0.23 10.56
C TRP A 145 -3.67 -0.01 10.13
N ILE A 146 -2.82 -0.43 11.07
CA ILE A 146 -1.42 -0.74 10.79
C ILE A 146 -1.36 -2.02 9.94
N LEU A 147 -0.76 -1.92 8.76
CA LEU A 147 -0.57 -3.02 7.83
C LEU A 147 0.75 -3.73 8.09
N ASN A 148 1.84 -2.97 8.21
CA ASN A 148 3.16 -3.45 8.58
C ASN A 148 3.94 -2.35 9.30
N ASP A 149 4.73 -2.75 10.28
CA ASP A 149 5.96 -2.05 10.61
C ASP A 149 7.09 -2.53 9.71
N ILE A 150 7.93 -1.60 9.24
CA ILE A 150 9.06 -1.86 8.36
C ILE A 150 10.32 -1.36 9.04
N VAL A 151 11.31 -2.25 9.18
CA VAL A 151 12.60 -1.93 9.78
C VAL A 151 13.56 -1.50 8.67
N TRP A 152 13.92 -0.21 8.63
CA TRP A 152 15.05 0.24 7.82
C TRP A 152 16.35 -0.09 8.54
N ARG A 153 17.03 -1.15 8.07
CA ARG A 153 18.36 -1.55 8.53
C ARG A 153 19.42 -0.75 7.79
N LYS A 154 20.12 0.11 8.52
CA LYS A 154 21.18 0.96 7.98
C LYS A 154 22.39 0.08 7.67
N SER A 155 22.86 0.05 6.41
CA SER A 155 24.05 -0.74 6.05
C SER A 155 25.36 -0.11 6.55
N ASN A 156 25.36 1.21 6.78
CA ASN A 156 26.50 2.01 7.23
C ASN A 156 26.09 3.01 8.33
N PRO A 157 25.60 2.54 9.49
CA PRO A 157 25.18 3.42 10.59
C PRO A 157 26.39 4.09 11.25
N MET A 158 26.16 5.24 11.88
CA MET A 158 27.15 5.81 12.78
C MET A 158 27.33 4.89 14.01
N PRO A 159 28.56 4.48 14.35
CA PRO A 159 28.81 3.57 15.46
C PRO A 159 28.54 4.22 16.82
N ASN A 160 28.31 3.40 17.85
CA ASN A 160 28.32 3.87 19.24
C ASN A 160 29.78 4.06 19.71
N PHE A 161 30.20 5.30 19.93
CA PHE A 161 31.60 5.61 20.27
C PHE A 161 31.97 5.39 21.74
N LYS A 162 30.99 5.45 22.67
CA LYS A 162 31.25 5.34 24.11
C LYS A 162 31.11 3.91 24.65
N GLY A 163 30.69 2.95 23.83
CA GLY A 163 30.48 1.56 24.24
C GLY A 163 29.38 1.37 25.30
N THR A 164 28.47 2.33 25.45
CA THR A 164 27.47 2.34 26.54
C THR A 164 26.16 1.65 26.17
N ARG A 165 25.90 1.48 24.87
CA ARG A 165 24.67 0.86 24.31
C ARG A 165 25.00 0.19 22.98
N PHE A 166 24.05 -0.59 22.47
CA PHE A 166 24.10 -1.08 21.09
C PHE A 166 24.12 0.08 20.08
N THR A 167 24.75 -0.13 18.93
CA THR A 167 24.74 0.83 17.81
C THR A 167 23.31 1.00 17.30
N ASN A 168 22.87 2.26 17.17
CA ASN A 168 21.56 2.57 16.59
C ASN A 168 21.58 2.37 15.06
N ALA A 169 21.43 1.11 14.65
CA ALA A 169 21.60 0.65 13.27
C ALA A 169 20.28 0.52 12.49
N HIS A 170 19.16 1.00 13.04
CA HIS A 170 17.89 0.96 12.32
C HIS A 170 16.97 2.13 12.69
N GLU A 171 15.94 2.32 11.87
CA GLU A 171 14.74 3.10 12.15
C GLU A 171 13.51 2.26 11.78
N THR A 172 12.35 2.64 12.30
CA THR A 172 11.08 1.94 12.09
C THR A 172 10.13 2.85 11.33
N LEU A 173 9.58 2.34 10.24
CA LEU A 173 8.47 2.93 9.52
C LEU A 173 7.19 2.18 9.89
N ILE A 174 6.08 2.88 10.02
CA ILE A 174 4.74 2.30 10.18
C ILE A 174 3.93 2.62 8.93
N TRP A 175 3.44 1.60 8.25
CA TRP A 175 2.50 1.72 7.14
C TRP A 175 1.08 1.45 7.61
N CYS A 176 0.19 2.41 7.36
CA CYS A 176 -1.22 2.33 7.73
C CYS A 176 -2.15 2.57 6.54
N SER A 177 -3.32 1.94 6.58
CA SER A 177 -4.50 2.37 5.82
C SER A 177 -5.44 3.20 6.71
N MET A 178 -6.41 3.88 6.09
CA MET A 178 -7.43 4.68 6.79
C MET A 178 -8.31 3.88 7.76
N GLY A 179 -8.34 2.55 7.65
CA GLY A 179 -9.09 1.63 8.51
C GLY A 179 -9.03 0.21 7.96
N GLU A 180 -9.57 -0.75 8.71
CA GLU A 180 -9.50 -2.20 8.41
C GLU A 180 -10.10 -2.56 7.03
N GLU A 181 -11.20 -1.91 6.66
CA GLU A 181 -11.93 -2.17 5.41
C GLU A 181 -11.43 -1.34 4.21
N ALA A 182 -10.39 -0.52 4.39
CA ALA A 182 -9.87 0.35 3.34
C ALA A 182 -9.22 -0.46 2.22
N LYS A 183 -9.50 -0.10 0.96
CA LYS A 183 -8.93 -0.78 -0.22
C LYS A 183 -7.67 -0.06 -0.69
N TYR A 184 -6.62 -0.17 0.13
CA TYR A 184 -5.34 0.50 -0.11
C TYR A 184 -4.59 -0.04 -1.33
N THR A 185 -3.70 0.80 -1.88
CA THR A 185 -2.77 0.41 -2.95
C THR A 185 -1.61 -0.41 -2.38
N PHE A 186 -1.34 -1.57 -2.96
CA PHE A 186 -0.11 -2.32 -2.74
C PHE A 186 0.36 -3.02 -4.02
N ASN A 187 1.45 -2.52 -4.59
CA ASN A 187 2.04 -3.01 -5.83
C ASN A 187 2.91 -4.25 -5.58
N TYR A 188 2.29 -5.32 -5.07
CA TYR A 188 2.97 -6.56 -4.69
C TYR A 188 3.91 -7.11 -5.78
N ARG A 189 3.50 -7.07 -7.05
CA ARG A 189 4.33 -7.55 -8.16
C ARG A 189 5.56 -6.67 -8.38
N ALA A 190 5.40 -5.34 -8.39
CA ALA A 190 6.53 -4.43 -8.47
C ALA A 190 7.53 -4.66 -7.33
N MET A 191 7.03 -4.85 -6.11
CA MET A 191 7.86 -5.13 -4.93
C MET A 191 8.56 -6.49 -4.99
N LYS A 192 7.90 -7.50 -5.54
CA LYS A 192 8.48 -8.82 -5.76
C LYS A 192 9.59 -8.78 -6.82
N THR A 193 9.37 -8.06 -7.92
CA THR A 193 10.36 -7.89 -8.99
C THR A 193 11.56 -7.05 -8.54
N LEU A 194 11.33 -5.98 -7.76
CA LEU A 194 12.41 -5.18 -7.15
C LEU A 194 13.32 -6.01 -6.23
N ASN A 195 12.84 -7.16 -5.78
CA ASN A 195 13.53 -8.07 -4.88
C ASN A 195 13.81 -9.42 -5.55
N ASP A 196 14.20 -9.40 -6.83
CA ASP A 196 14.62 -10.56 -7.62
C ASP A 196 13.61 -11.72 -7.63
N GLU A 197 12.34 -11.39 -7.85
CA GLU A 197 11.22 -12.32 -7.83
C GLU A 197 11.00 -13.04 -6.48
N LEU A 198 11.56 -12.50 -5.39
CA LEU A 198 11.27 -12.90 -4.02
C LEU A 198 10.32 -11.90 -3.38
N GLN A 199 9.41 -12.39 -2.52
CA GLN A 199 8.52 -11.50 -1.78
C GLN A 199 9.33 -10.51 -0.94
N MET A 200 9.05 -9.21 -1.10
CA MET A 200 9.67 -8.16 -0.29
C MET A 200 9.34 -8.37 1.19
N ARG A 201 10.37 -8.31 2.03
CA ARG A 201 10.27 -8.49 3.48
C ARG A 201 10.03 -7.16 4.19
N SER A 202 9.72 -7.22 5.49
CA SER A 202 9.59 -6.03 6.35
C SER A 202 10.92 -5.46 6.85
N ASP A 203 12.05 -6.12 6.56
CA ASP A 203 13.39 -5.63 6.93
C ASP A 203 14.19 -5.17 5.70
N TRP A 204 14.33 -3.86 5.55
CA TRP A 204 14.96 -3.24 4.37
C TRP A 204 16.39 -2.83 4.67
N VAL A 205 17.36 -3.48 4.05
CA VAL A 205 18.77 -3.08 4.13
C VAL A 205 19.03 -1.99 3.10
N LEU A 206 19.28 -0.76 3.55
CA LEU A 206 19.55 0.40 2.70
C LEU A 206 20.63 1.28 3.36
N PRO A 207 21.51 1.94 2.59
CA PRO A 207 22.49 2.88 3.13
C PRO A 207 21.83 4.16 3.66
N ILE A 208 22.54 4.88 4.52
CA ILE A 208 22.18 6.25 4.91
C ILE A 208 22.40 7.22 3.74
N CYS A 209 21.73 8.37 3.77
CA CYS A 209 21.96 9.46 2.83
C CYS A 209 23.38 10.05 3.01
N ASN A 210 24.25 9.80 2.05
CA ASN A 210 25.66 10.20 2.04
C ASN A 210 26.12 10.58 0.61
N GLY A 211 27.41 10.84 0.43
CA GLY A 211 27.99 11.10 -0.89
C GLY A 211 27.36 12.32 -1.60
N GLY A 212 27.16 12.19 -2.91
CA GLY A 212 26.55 13.23 -3.76
C GLY A 212 25.05 13.43 -3.56
N GLU A 213 24.34 12.47 -2.94
CA GLU A 213 22.93 12.62 -2.60
C GLU A 213 22.73 13.57 -1.41
N ARG A 214 23.70 13.62 -0.50
CA ARG A 214 23.63 14.44 0.71
C ARG A 214 23.88 15.90 0.36
N LEU A 215 22.84 16.74 0.51
CA LEU A 215 22.96 18.16 0.19
C LEU A 215 23.96 18.85 1.13
N LYS A 216 24.88 19.62 0.52
CA LYS A 216 25.88 20.42 1.23
C LYS A 216 25.92 21.83 0.67
N LYS A 217 26.02 22.83 1.56
CA LYS A 217 26.25 24.25 1.21
C LYS A 217 27.44 24.73 2.02
N GLY A 218 28.47 25.25 1.34
CA GLY A 218 29.72 25.67 2.00
C GLY A 218 30.46 24.55 2.73
N GLY A 219 30.34 23.29 2.26
CA GLY A 219 30.99 22.12 2.87
C GLY A 219 30.24 21.52 4.07
N ALA A 220 29.26 22.23 4.64
CA ALA A 220 28.41 21.74 5.73
C ALA A 220 27.13 21.07 5.19
N LYS A 221 26.54 20.16 5.98
CA LYS A 221 25.25 19.53 5.66
C LYS A 221 24.15 20.59 5.70
N VAL A 222 23.26 20.59 4.70
CA VAL A 222 22.09 21.49 4.71
C VAL A 222 21.07 21.05 5.77
N HIS A 223 20.79 19.75 5.83
CA HIS A 223 19.83 19.17 6.79
C HIS A 223 20.47 18.05 7.61
N PRO A 224 20.24 18.00 8.93
CA PRO A 224 20.88 17.01 9.79
C PRO A 224 20.29 15.59 9.60
N THR A 225 19.01 15.49 9.27
CA THR A 225 18.26 14.22 9.20
C THR A 225 17.73 13.87 7.80
N GLN A 226 18.36 14.38 6.72
CA GLN A 226 17.97 14.05 5.33
C GLN A 226 17.89 12.52 5.11
N LYS A 227 16.72 12.04 4.70
CA LYS A 227 16.47 10.62 4.42
C LYS A 227 16.97 10.21 3.02
N PRO A 228 17.42 8.95 2.86
CA PRO A 228 17.90 8.45 1.57
C PRO A 228 16.76 8.29 0.57
N GLU A 229 16.99 8.68 -0.69
CA GLU A 229 16.02 8.54 -1.78
C GLU A 229 15.58 7.09 -2.01
N SER A 230 16.49 6.13 -1.82
CA SER A 230 16.21 4.70 -1.97
C SER A 230 15.11 4.20 -1.04
N LEU A 231 14.97 4.79 0.14
CA LEU A 231 13.91 4.46 1.09
C LEU A 231 12.55 4.95 0.58
N LEU A 232 12.47 6.23 0.19
CA LEU A 232 11.25 6.83 -0.35
C LEU A 232 10.84 6.21 -1.69
N TYR A 233 11.81 5.82 -2.52
CA TYR A 233 11.58 5.10 -3.76
C TYR A 233 10.82 3.80 -3.49
N ARG A 234 11.26 3.04 -2.49
CA ARG A 234 10.61 1.77 -2.11
C ARG A 234 9.21 1.98 -1.55
N VAL A 235 9.02 2.99 -0.70
CA VAL A 235 7.72 3.37 -0.14
C VAL A 235 6.72 3.75 -1.24
N MET A 236 7.10 4.68 -2.13
CA MET A 236 6.24 5.16 -3.21
C MET A 236 5.94 4.07 -4.21
N LEU A 237 6.94 3.29 -4.64
CA LEU A 237 6.72 2.19 -5.58
C LEU A 237 5.78 1.13 -5.01
N ALA A 238 5.85 0.87 -3.70
CA ALA A 238 5.00 -0.10 -3.04
C ALA A 238 3.53 0.35 -2.96
N THR A 239 3.27 1.64 -2.71
CA THR A 239 1.97 2.09 -2.22
C THR A 239 1.31 3.21 -3.04
N THR A 240 1.87 3.57 -4.20
CA THR A 240 1.29 4.58 -5.11
C THR A 240 1.37 4.13 -6.57
N ASN A 241 0.54 4.71 -7.43
CA ASN A 241 0.58 4.60 -8.88
C ASN A 241 1.07 5.91 -9.53
N LYS A 242 1.38 5.88 -10.83
CA LYS A 242 1.72 7.08 -11.60
C LYS A 242 0.55 8.08 -11.51
N GLY A 243 0.88 9.34 -11.23
CA GLY A 243 -0.08 10.44 -11.12
C GLY A 243 -0.83 10.51 -9.78
N ASP A 244 -0.56 9.61 -8.83
CA ASP A 244 -1.04 9.74 -7.44
C ASP A 244 -0.39 10.96 -6.77
N VAL A 245 -1.10 11.57 -5.82
CA VAL A 245 -0.64 12.75 -5.07
C VAL A 245 -0.04 12.33 -3.74
N VAL A 246 1.23 12.68 -3.52
CA VAL A 246 1.98 12.40 -2.28
C VAL A 246 2.13 13.68 -1.46
N LEU A 247 1.66 13.66 -0.21
CA LEU A 247 1.88 14.74 0.76
C LEU A 247 3.01 14.36 1.72
N ASP A 248 3.89 15.31 2.01
CA ASP A 248 4.84 15.20 3.12
C ASP A 248 4.77 16.45 4.01
N PRO A 249 4.24 16.33 5.25
CA PRO A 249 4.06 17.44 6.17
C PRO A 249 5.37 17.90 6.83
N PHE A 250 6.48 17.18 6.65
CA PHE A 250 7.79 17.47 7.23
C PHE A 250 8.86 17.43 6.13
N PHE A 251 8.71 18.30 5.14
CA PHE A 251 9.34 18.14 3.83
C PHE A 251 10.88 18.22 3.86
N GLY A 252 11.45 18.96 4.81
CA GLY A 252 12.89 19.15 4.94
C GLY A 252 13.50 19.62 3.62
N THR A 253 14.54 18.93 3.16
CA THR A 253 15.20 19.20 1.87
C THR A 253 14.58 18.45 0.68
N GLY A 254 13.30 18.10 0.75
CA GLY A 254 12.51 17.68 -0.40
C GLY A 254 12.81 16.28 -0.94
N THR A 255 13.28 15.33 -0.12
CA THR A 255 13.51 13.94 -0.57
C THR A 255 12.22 13.35 -1.16
N THR A 256 11.07 13.56 -0.51
CA THR A 256 9.77 13.06 -0.99
C THR A 256 9.42 13.66 -2.35
N GLY A 257 9.51 14.97 -2.53
CA GLY A 257 9.22 15.63 -3.80
C GLY A 257 10.14 15.18 -4.95
N ALA A 258 11.44 15.03 -4.67
CA ALA A 258 12.42 14.61 -5.67
C ALA A 258 12.15 13.18 -6.16
N VAL A 259 11.81 12.26 -5.25
CA VAL A 259 11.44 10.89 -5.61
C VAL A 259 10.08 10.84 -6.30
N ALA A 260 9.09 11.60 -5.82
CA ALA A 260 7.76 11.65 -6.42
C ALA A 260 7.84 12.12 -7.88
N LYS A 261 8.53 13.24 -8.15
CA LYS A 261 8.75 13.77 -9.50
C LYS A 261 9.43 12.74 -10.41
N ARG A 262 10.52 12.12 -9.94
CA ARG A 262 11.25 11.09 -10.71
C ARG A 262 10.39 9.87 -11.05
N LEU A 263 9.50 9.47 -10.15
CA LEU A 263 8.57 8.35 -10.35
C LEU A 263 7.26 8.76 -11.05
N GLY A 264 7.10 10.01 -11.47
CA GLY A 264 5.88 10.49 -12.12
C GLY A 264 4.66 10.52 -11.18
N ARG A 265 4.87 10.83 -9.91
CA ARG A 265 3.82 11.15 -8.93
C ARG A 265 3.77 12.66 -8.74
N GLU A 266 2.59 13.16 -8.42
CA GLU A 266 2.41 14.54 -7.97
C GLU A 266 2.79 14.64 -6.49
N TRP A 267 3.20 15.82 -6.05
CA TRP A 267 3.61 16.01 -4.67
C TRP A 267 3.17 17.36 -4.08
N ILE A 268 3.02 17.37 -2.76
CA ILE A 268 2.79 18.57 -1.93
C ILE A 268 3.72 18.44 -0.73
N GLY A 269 4.48 19.49 -0.42
CA GLY A 269 5.34 19.53 0.76
C GLY A 269 4.90 20.60 1.75
N CYS A 270 5.06 20.39 3.06
CA CYS A 270 4.97 21.45 4.06
C CYS A 270 6.33 21.60 4.75
N GLU A 271 6.84 22.82 4.85
CA GLU A 271 8.11 23.10 5.52
C GLU A 271 8.15 24.53 6.05
N ARG A 272 8.63 24.67 7.28
CA ARG A 272 8.66 25.93 8.01
C ARG A 272 9.94 26.71 7.74
N GLU A 273 11.08 26.03 7.65
CA GLU A 273 12.40 26.65 7.56
C GLU A 273 12.72 27.03 6.11
N SER A 274 12.87 28.33 5.83
CA SER A 274 13.03 28.86 4.47
C SER A 274 14.26 28.29 3.75
N ASN A 275 15.37 28.11 4.45
CA ASN A 275 16.60 27.53 3.92
C ASN A 275 16.42 26.07 3.46
N TYR A 276 15.55 25.29 4.12
CA TYR A 276 15.23 23.92 3.72
C TYR A 276 14.33 23.93 2.47
N ARG A 277 13.37 24.86 2.39
CA ARG A 277 12.53 25.03 1.21
C ARG A 277 13.31 25.40 -0.05
N GLU A 278 14.24 26.34 0.06
CA GLU A 278 15.11 26.74 -1.05
C GLU A 278 15.90 25.54 -1.58
N ALA A 279 16.58 24.81 -0.68
CA ALA A 279 17.35 23.62 -1.05
C ALA A 279 16.47 22.49 -1.60
N ALA A 280 15.24 22.33 -1.10
CA ALA A 280 14.27 21.37 -1.60
C ALA A 280 13.86 21.70 -3.04
N MET A 281 13.54 22.96 -3.35
CA MET A 281 13.17 23.36 -4.71
C MET A 281 14.31 23.16 -5.70
N GLU A 282 15.53 23.60 -5.37
CA GLU A 282 16.72 23.38 -6.21
C GLU A 282 16.90 21.88 -6.52
N ARG A 283 16.82 21.03 -5.49
CA ARG A 283 16.94 19.57 -5.64
C ARG A 283 15.85 18.98 -6.53
N ILE A 284 14.59 19.41 -6.35
CA ILE A 284 13.46 18.88 -7.10
C ILE A 284 13.51 19.34 -8.57
N GLU A 285 13.95 20.56 -8.84
CA GLU A 285 14.15 21.06 -10.20
C GLU A 285 15.18 20.21 -10.94
N MET A 286 16.31 19.88 -10.29
CA MET A 286 17.35 19.00 -10.81
C MET A 286 16.93 17.53 -10.97
N ALA A 287 15.87 17.09 -10.28
CA ALA A 287 15.36 15.73 -10.44
C ALA A 287 14.72 15.57 -11.82
N LEU A 288 15.36 14.78 -12.67
CA LEU A 288 14.83 14.40 -13.99
C LEU A 288 13.75 13.32 -13.83
N PRO A 289 12.56 13.50 -14.43
CA PRO A 289 11.58 12.44 -14.55
C PRO A 289 12.18 11.22 -15.26
N LEU A 290 11.83 10.00 -14.83
CA LEU A 290 12.13 8.81 -15.60
C LEU A 290 11.27 8.78 -16.88
N ASP A 291 11.79 8.19 -17.94
CA ASP A 291 11.01 7.92 -19.15
C ASP A 291 9.79 7.04 -18.82
N GLU A 292 8.70 7.22 -19.58
CA GLU A 292 7.44 6.50 -19.31
C GLU A 292 7.60 4.97 -19.29
N SER A 293 8.45 4.43 -20.15
CA SER A 293 8.77 3.01 -20.21
C SER A 293 9.47 2.51 -18.94
N ALA A 294 10.26 3.35 -18.27
CA ALA A 294 10.95 3.04 -17.03
C ALA A 294 10.07 3.20 -15.78
N ILE A 295 8.96 3.95 -15.87
CA ILE A 295 7.97 4.11 -14.78
C ILE A 295 6.98 2.93 -14.76
N SER A 296 6.71 2.31 -15.91
CA SER A 296 5.77 1.20 -16.02
C SER A 296 6.23 -0.01 -15.22
N THR A 297 5.48 -0.38 -14.18
CA THR A 297 5.79 -1.54 -13.32
C THR A 297 5.06 -2.80 -13.76
N MET A 298 5.62 -3.97 -13.43
CA MET A 298 4.93 -5.26 -13.56
C MET A 298 3.57 -5.26 -12.84
N LYS A 299 2.48 -5.36 -13.60
CA LYS A 299 1.12 -5.41 -13.08
C LYS A 299 0.75 -6.82 -12.60
N SER A 300 -0.14 -6.90 -11.62
CA SER A 300 -0.70 -8.18 -11.16
C SER A 300 -1.61 -8.81 -12.21
N LYS A 301 -1.57 -10.15 -12.34
CA LYS A 301 -2.55 -10.92 -13.15
C LYS A 301 -4.01 -10.63 -12.76
N ARG A 302 -4.27 -10.12 -11.54
CA ARG A 302 -5.61 -9.70 -11.09
C ARG A 302 -6.11 -8.40 -11.75
N ALA A 303 -5.21 -7.58 -12.30
CA ALA A 303 -5.51 -6.34 -13.00
C ALA A 303 -5.65 -6.52 -14.53
N ALA A 304 -5.36 -7.72 -15.06
CA ALA A 304 -5.62 -8.06 -16.45
C ALA A 304 -7.15 -8.16 -16.70
N PRO A 305 -7.62 -7.94 -17.94
CA PRO A 305 -9.02 -8.09 -18.29
C PRO A 305 -9.56 -9.46 -17.83
N LYS A 306 -10.64 -9.45 -17.04
CA LYS A 306 -11.29 -10.68 -16.58
C LYS A 306 -12.11 -11.23 -17.74
N VAL A 307 -11.69 -12.38 -18.26
CA VAL A 307 -12.47 -13.16 -19.23
C VAL A 307 -13.27 -14.22 -18.46
N PRO A 308 -14.61 -14.11 -18.38
CA PRO A 308 -15.46 -15.17 -17.88
C PRO A 308 -15.31 -16.43 -18.73
N PHE A 309 -15.45 -17.62 -18.12
CA PHE A 309 -15.42 -18.87 -18.88
C PHE A 309 -16.55 -18.96 -19.91
N GLY A 310 -17.74 -18.45 -19.59
CA GLY A 310 -18.86 -18.35 -20.52
C GLY A 310 -18.53 -17.59 -21.82
N THR A 311 -17.68 -16.57 -21.76
CA THR A 311 -17.25 -15.82 -22.96
C THR A 311 -16.51 -16.71 -23.96
N LEU A 312 -15.73 -17.70 -23.49
CA LEU A 312 -15.08 -18.66 -24.37
C LEU A 312 -16.08 -19.62 -25.03
N ILE A 313 -17.25 -19.81 -24.42
CA ILE A 313 -18.35 -20.62 -24.97
C ILE A 313 -19.13 -19.80 -26.00
N GLU A 314 -19.53 -18.59 -25.63
CA GLU A 314 -20.30 -17.66 -26.46
C GLU A 314 -19.57 -17.32 -27.76
N THR A 315 -18.25 -17.12 -27.68
CA THR A 315 -17.41 -16.82 -28.85
C THR A 315 -16.96 -18.08 -29.61
N GLY A 316 -17.38 -19.27 -29.19
CA GLY A 316 -17.13 -20.53 -29.88
C GLY A 316 -15.72 -21.11 -29.73
N TRP A 317 -14.86 -20.51 -28.90
CA TRP A 317 -13.52 -21.02 -28.60
C TRP A 317 -13.55 -22.37 -27.89
N ILE A 318 -14.61 -22.63 -27.11
CA ILE A 318 -14.89 -23.92 -26.48
C ILE A 318 -16.35 -24.28 -26.73
N LYS A 319 -16.61 -25.48 -27.24
CA LYS A 319 -17.97 -25.90 -27.60
C LYS A 319 -18.70 -26.51 -26.39
N PRO A 320 -20.01 -26.29 -26.24
CA PRO A 320 -20.82 -27.10 -25.35
C PRO A 320 -20.68 -28.59 -25.71
N GLY A 321 -20.59 -29.44 -24.69
CA GLY A 321 -20.28 -30.87 -24.84
C GLY A 321 -18.80 -31.21 -24.77
N THR A 322 -17.88 -30.25 -24.84
CA THR A 322 -16.45 -30.49 -24.65
C THR A 322 -16.19 -31.11 -23.27
N VAL A 323 -15.36 -32.16 -23.23
CA VAL A 323 -14.96 -32.82 -21.99
C VAL A 323 -13.65 -32.23 -21.50
N LEU A 324 -13.65 -31.77 -20.25
CA LEU A 324 -12.49 -31.28 -19.53
C LEU A 324 -11.93 -32.36 -18.62
N THR A 325 -10.61 -32.39 -18.46
CA THR A 325 -9.91 -33.35 -17.59
C THR A 325 -9.18 -32.63 -16.45
N GLY A 326 -9.52 -32.97 -15.21
CA GLY A 326 -8.88 -32.47 -13.99
C GLY A 326 -7.84 -33.47 -13.48
N LYS A 327 -6.65 -33.00 -13.11
CA LYS A 327 -5.60 -33.87 -12.57
C LYS A 327 -6.02 -34.45 -11.20
N LYS A 328 -5.67 -35.72 -10.94
CA LYS A 328 -5.71 -36.35 -9.60
C LYS A 328 -4.39 -37.07 -9.32
N GLY A 329 -4.09 -37.31 -8.03
CA GLY A 329 -2.86 -37.97 -7.58
C GLY A 329 -2.64 -39.39 -8.15
N ARG A 330 -1.39 -39.88 -8.04
CA ARG A 330 -0.75 -40.98 -8.79
C ARG A 330 -1.57 -42.24 -9.14
N ASN A 331 -2.64 -42.61 -8.44
CA ASN A 331 -3.35 -43.90 -8.58
C ASN A 331 -4.89 -43.80 -8.70
N ARG A 332 -5.45 -42.73 -9.30
CA ARG A 332 -6.90 -42.65 -9.58
C ARG A 332 -7.19 -42.09 -10.97
N PRO A 333 -8.32 -42.45 -11.60
CA PRO A 333 -8.71 -41.87 -12.88
C PRO A 333 -8.86 -40.35 -12.75
N ALA A 334 -8.49 -39.64 -13.81
CA ALA A 334 -8.63 -38.19 -13.90
C ALA A 334 -10.10 -37.80 -13.70
N PHE A 335 -10.33 -36.64 -13.08
CA PHE A 335 -11.68 -36.09 -13.02
C PHE A 335 -12.10 -35.68 -14.43
N THR A 336 -13.35 -35.90 -14.80
CA THR A 336 -13.90 -35.45 -16.08
C THR A 336 -15.13 -34.60 -15.84
N ALA A 337 -15.31 -33.55 -16.64
CA ALA A 337 -16.52 -32.76 -16.61
C ALA A 337 -16.89 -32.28 -18.01
N THR A 338 -18.18 -32.28 -18.33
CA THR A 338 -18.70 -31.82 -19.62
C THR A 338 -19.13 -30.37 -19.52
N VAL A 339 -18.73 -29.56 -20.50
CA VAL A 339 -19.10 -28.15 -20.61
C VAL A 339 -20.55 -28.01 -21.08
N ARG A 340 -21.35 -27.17 -20.43
CA ARG A 340 -22.72 -26.81 -20.84
C ARG A 340 -22.74 -25.47 -21.56
N ALA A 341 -23.87 -25.18 -22.23
CA ALA A 341 -24.05 -23.97 -23.04
C ALA A 341 -23.97 -22.66 -22.25
N ASP A 342 -24.28 -22.69 -20.96
CA ASP A 342 -24.20 -21.56 -20.04
C ASP A 342 -22.82 -21.36 -19.39
N GLY A 343 -21.81 -22.17 -19.80
CA GLY A 343 -20.48 -22.17 -19.20
C GLY A 343 -20.40 -22.89 -17.85
N SER A 344 -21.46 -23.59 -17.41
CA SER A 344 -21.37 -24.51 -16.28
C SER A 344 -20.71 -25.84 -16.69
N LEU A 345 -20.17 -26.55 -15.72
CA LEU A 345 -19.61 -27.90 -15.88
C LEU A 345 -20.51 -28.92 -15.18
N VAL A 346 -20.64 -30.12 -15.74
CA VAL A 346 -21.29 -31.27 -15.11
C VAL A 346 -20.36 -32.47 -15.04
N SER A 347 -20.28 -33.11 -13.88
CA SER A 347 -19.50 -34.33 -13.62
C SER A 347 -20.30 -35.27 -12.70
N GLY A 348 -20.96 -36.26 -13.29
CA GLY A 348 -21.89 -37.12 -12.55
C GLY A 348 -23.01 -36.31 -11.90
N LYS A 349 -23.06 -36.29 -10.57
CA LYS A 349 -24.04 -35.51 -9.77
C LYS A 349 -23.57 -34.09 -9.42
N THR A 350 -22.34 -33.74 -9.79
CA THR A 350 -21.73 -32.44 -9.46
C THR A 350 -21.95 -31.47 -10.61
N GLU A 351 -22.47 -30.28 -10.32
CA GLU A 351 -22.61 -29.21 -11.31
C GLU A 351 -22.23 -27.84 -10.74
N GLY A 352 -21.75 -26.95 -11.59
CA GLY A 352 -21.43 -25.57 -11.22
C GLY A 352 -20.38 -24.94 -12.13
N SER A 353 -19.88 -23.77 -11.75
CA SER A 353 -18.76 -23.12 -12.45
C SER A 353 -17.49 -23.98 -12.48
N ILE A 354 -16.55 -23.65 -13.36
CA ILE A 354 -15.22 -24.30 -13.42
C ILE A 354 -14.51 -24.37 -12.06
N HIS A 355 -14.76 -23.39 -11.18
CA HIS A 355 -14.20 -23.31 -9.84
C HIS A 355 -14.95 -24.20 -8.85
N SER A 356 -16.27 -24.03 -8.75
CA SER A 356 -17.10 -24.76 -7.77
C SER A 356 -17.15 -26.26 -8.05
N CYS A 357 -17.29 -26.67 -9.31
CA CYS A 357 -17.26 -28.07 -9.72
C CYS A 357 -15.89 -28.70 -9.40
N GLY A 358 -14.79 -28.00 -9.71
CA GLY A 358 -13.44 -28.48 -9.37
C GLY A 358 -13.20 -28.59 -7.86
N ALA A 359 -13.72 -27.66 -7.06
CA ALA A 359 -13.60 -27.69 -5.60
C ALA A 359 -14.37 -28.86 -5.00
N GLN A 360 -15.62 -29.07 -5.43
CA GLN A 360 -16.48 -30.16 -4.97
C GLN A 360 -15.91 -31.54 -5.30
N LEU A 361 -15.40 -31.74 -6.52
CA LEU A 361 -14.79 -33.00 -6.93
C LEU A 361 -13.50 -33.34 -6.16
N GLN A 362 -12.75 -32.31 -5.74
CA GLN A 362 -11.54 -32.46 -4.93
C GLN A 362 -11.83 -32.56 -3.42
N GLY A 363 -13.03 -32.20 -2.96
CA GLY A 363 -13.32 -32.00 -1.53
C GLY A 363 -12.51 -30.85 -0.92
N ALA A 364 -12.15 -29.84 -1.73
CA ALA A 364 -11.34 -28.70 -1.32
C ALA A 364 -12.21 -27.46 -1.04
N PRO A 365 -11.80 -26.55 -0.14
CA PRO A 365 -12.57 -25.33 0.16
C PRO A 365 -12.62 -24.35 -1.02
N SER A 366 -11.67 -24.43 -1.95
CA SER A 366 -11.65 -23.64 -3.18
C SER A 366 -10.85 -24.33 -4.29
N CYS A 367 -11.07 -23.95 -5.55
CA CYS A 367 -10.32 -24.44 -6.70
C CYS A 367 -10.18 -23.35 -7.77
N ASN A 368 -8.98 -23.18 -8.32
CA ASN A 368 -8.78 -22.38 -9.52
C ASN A 368 -9.04 -23.24 -10.78
N GLY A 369 -10.26 -23.19 -11.30
CA GLY A 369 -10.70 -23.96 -12.46
C GLY A 369 -9.85 -23.75 -13.71
N TRP A 370 -9.29 -22.56 -13.91
CA TRP A 370 -8.44 -22.24 -15.07
C TRP A 370 -7.17 -23.09 -15.15
N THR A 371 -6.58 -23.41 -14.00
CA THR A 371 -5.34 -24.20 -13.93
C THR A 371 -5.61 -25.67 -13.59
N PHE A 372 -6.76 -25.96 -13.01
CA PHE A 372 -7.13 -27.33 -12.60
C PHE A 372 -7.59 -28.17 -13.78
N TRP A 373 -8.47 -27.60 -14.62
CA TRP A 373 -9.05 -28.29 -15.75
C TRP A 373 -8.15 -28.14 -16.98
N ASN A 374 -8.04 -29.23 -17.75
CA ASN A 374 -7.34 -29.28 -19.02
C ASN A 374 -8.34 -29.61 -20.14
N ILE A 375 -8.02 -29.14 -21.34
CA ILE A 375 -8.80 -29.32 -22.55
C ILE A 375 -7.87 -29.84 -23.64
N GLU A 376 -8.36 -30.73 -24.49
CA GLU A 376 -7.68 -31.11 -25.71
C GLU A 376 -7.92 -30.03 -26.78
N HIS A 377 -6.85 -29.41 -27.23
CA HIS A 377 -6.89 -28.36 -28.24
C HIS A 377 -5.72 -28.57 -29.20
N GLU A 378 -6.03 -28.73 -30.49
CA GLU A 378 -5.05 -29.00 -31.56
C GLU A 378 -4.16 -30.23 -31.27
N GLY A 379 -4.77 -31.30 -30.76
CA GLY A 379 -4.07 -32.56 -30.46
C GLY A 379 -3.15 -32.50 -29.22
N GLN A 380 -3.19 -31.42 -28.45
CA GLN A 380 -2.45 -31.28 -27.20
C GLN A 380 -3.38 -31.03 -26.02
N VAL A 381 -3.07 -31.65 -24.87
CA VAL A 381 -3.76 -31.38 -23.61
C VAL A 381 -3.15 -30.13 -22.97
N LYS A 382 -3.91 -29.05 -22.92
CA LYS A 382 -3.49 -27.76 -22.36
C LYS A 382 -4.38 -27.38 -21.17
N PRO A 383 -3.87 -26.66 -20.15
CA PRO A 383 -4.73 -26.06 -19.14
C PRO A 383 -5.73 -25.10 -19.78
N LEU A 384 -6.92 -25.00 -19.20
CA LEU A 384 -7.95 -24.05 -19.68
C LEU A 384 -7.47 -22.60 -19.71
N ASP A 385 -6.56 -22.24 -18.81
CA ASP A 385 -5.93 -20.93 -18.79
C ASP A 385 -5.20 -20.59 -20.11
N ALA A 386 -4.65 -21.60 -20.80
CA ALA A 386 -3.98 -21.39 -22.08
C ALA A 386 -4.97 -20.91 -23.17
N ILE A 387 -6.17 -21.49 -23.21
CA ILE A 387 -7.23 -21.05 -24.14
C ILE A 387 -7.69 -19.63 -23.81
N ARG A 388 -7.80 -19.31 -22.52
CA ARG A 388 -8.11 -17.94 -22.06
C ARG A 388 -7.07 -16.93 -22.52
N GLN A 389 -5.78 -17.29 -22.49
CA GLN A 389 -4.71 -16.42 -22.98
C GLN A 389 -4.74 -16.27 -24.51
N LEU A 390 -4.98 -17.35 -25.26
CA LEU A 390 -5.12 -17.26 -26.72
C LEU A 390 -6.30 -16.38 -27.14
N TYR A 391 -7.42 -16.47 -26.43
CA TYR A 391 -8.56 -15.57 -26.64
C TYR A 391 -8.19 -14.11 -26.40
N LEU A 392 -7.49 -13.81 -25.29
CA LEU A 392 -7.03 -12.45 -25.02
C LEU A 392 -6.11 -11.93 -26.13
N LEU A 393 -5.11 -12.71 -26.54
CA LEU A 393 -4.19 -12.33 -27.61
C LEU A 393 -4.88 -12.09 -28.96
N ALA A 394 -5.92 -12.88 -29.27
CA ALA A 394 -6.68 -12.72 -30.51
C ALA A 394 -7.65 -11.52 -30.49
N ASN A 395 -7.86 -10.89 -29.32
CA ASN A 395 -8.78 -9.76 -29.12
C ASN A 395 -8.07 -8.56 -28.45
N GLU A 396 -6.74 -8.57 -28.40
CA GLU A 396 -5.92 -7.41 -28.07
C GLU A 396 -5.63 -6.68 -29.39
N ASP A 397 -6.17 -5.46 -29.52
CA ASP A 397 -5.86 -4.52 -30.62
C ASP A 397 -4.46 -3.90 -30.44
#